data_AF-A0A1F6Q5S1-F1
#
_entry.id   AF-A0A1F6Q5S1-F1
#
_cell.length_a   1.000
_cell.length_b   1.000
_cell.length_c   1.000
_cell.angle_alpha   90.00
_cell.angle_beta   90.00
_cell.angle_gamma   90.00
#
_symmetry.space_group_name_H-M   'P 1'
#
loop_
_entity.id
_entity.type
_entity.pdbx_description
1 polymer ?
#
loop_
_entity_poly.entity_id
_entity_poly.type
_entity_poly.pdbx_seq_one_letter_code
_entity_poly.pdbx_strand_id
1 'polypeptide(L)'
;MRKKYIRKGKCNACGRCCQEIYIKHAKGIIKEEKEYNRLRKLHWFYSYLKIVAKTEDGLVFACTKLDPETKKCTAYKNRALLCKLYPQEEIFMMGGVISENCGYKFVPIESFEEVLSKVKRKK
;
A
#
# COMPACT_ATOMS: atom_id res chain seq x y z
N MET A 1 -16.04 7.43 3.90
CA MET A 1 -16.41 6.00 3.71
C MET A 1 -16.09 5.26 4.99
N ARG A 2 -17.00 4.42 5.50
CA ARG A 2 -16.72 3.57 6.67
C ARG A 2 -15.79 2.43 6.21
N LYS A 3 -14.74 2.11 6.97
CA LYS A 3 -13.88 0.95 6.69
C LYS A 3 -14.74 -0.30 6.67
N LYS A 4 -14.50 -1.23 5.74
CA LYS A 4 -15.19 -2.53 5.67
C LYS A 4 -14.30 -3.67 6.19
N TYR A 5 -12.99 -3.43 6.22
CA TYR A 5 -12.00 -4.41 6.66
C TYR A 5 -11.10 -3.87 7.78
N ILE A 6 -10.70 -4.76 8.68
CA ILE A 6 -9.66 -4.51 9.68
C ILE A 6 -8.36 -5.16 9.22
N ARG A 7 -7.28 -4.37 9.21
CA ARG A 7 -5.92 -4.88 9.01
C ARG A 7 -5.48 -5.64 10.26
N LYS A 8 -5.14 -6.92 10.12
CA LYS A 8 -4.57 -7.78 11.17
C LYS A 8 -3.18 -8.28 10.77
N GLY A 9 -2.40 -8.72 11.75
CA GLY A 9 -1.08 -9.31 11.56
C GLY A 9 0.08 -8.32 11.69
N LYS A 10 1.27 -8.71 11.23
CA LYS A 10 2.51 -7.93 11.35
C LYS A 10 3.37 -8.08 10.10
N CYS A 11 4.29 -7.15 9.88
CA CYS A 11 5.20 -7.24 8.75
C CYS A 11 6.18 -8.41 8.94
N ASN A 12 6.29 -9.27 7.94
CA ASN A 12 7.26 -10.38 7.88
C ASN A 12 8.61 -9.98 7.25
N ALA A 13 8.80 -8.68 6.94
CA ALA A 13 9.96 -8.17 6.23
C ALA A 13 10.21 -8.87 4.86
N CYS A 14 9.16 -9.25 4.14
CA CYS A 14 9.24 -9.95 2.85
C CYS A 14 9.64 -9.07 1.64
N GLY A 15 9.75 -7.75 1.82
CA GLY A 15 10.19 -6.81 0.78
C GLY A 15 9.20 -6.52 -0.36
N ARG A 16 8.11 -7.27 -0.50
CA ARG A 16 7.15 -7.12 -1.61
C ARG A 16 6.54 -5.72 -1.72
N CYS A 17 6.22 -5.09 -0.59
CA CYS A 17 5.68 -3.72 -0.55
C CYS A 17 6.67 -2.63 -1.01
N CYS A 18 7.92 -3.00 -1.31
CA CYS A 18 8.97 -2.11 -1.74
C CYS A 18 9.31 -2.23 -3.25
N GLN A 19 8.68 -3.15 -3.98
CA GLN A 19 9.07 -3.51 -5.37
C GLN A 19 8.26 -2.78 -6.45
N GLU A 20 6.94 -2.68 -6.29
CA GLU A 20 6.05 -2.04 -7.25
C GLU A 20 4.98 -1.28 -6.48
N ILE A 21 5.10 0.05 -6.45
CA ILE A 21 4.32 0.88 -5.54
C ILE A 21 3.65 1.99 -6.32
N TYR A 22 2.33 2.08 -6.22
CA TYR A 22 1.60 3.31 -6.51
C TYR A 22 1.54 4.16 -5.24
N ILE A 23 1.91 5.44 -5.37
CA ILE A 23 1.85 6.39 -4.26
C ILE A 23 0.66 7.31 -4.47
N LYS A 24 -0.29 7.23 -3.55
CA LYS A 24 -1.39 8.19 -3.46
C LYS A 24 -0.93 9.42 -2.68
N HIS A 25 -0.97 10.59 -3.31
CA HIS A 25 -0.71 11.88 -2.69
C HIS A 25 -1.90 12.83 -2.91
N ALA A 26 -2.43 13.39 -1.82
CA ALA A 26 -3.56 14.31 -1.81
C ALA A 26 -4.76 13.82 -2.66
N LYS A 27 -4.85 14.28 -3.91
CA LYS A 27 -5.97 14.08 -4.83
C LYS A 27 -5.94 12.76 -5.60
N GLY A 28 -4.83 12.01 -5.60
CA GLY A 28 -4.77 10.78 -6.39
C GLY A 28 -3.39 10.12 -6.43
N ILE A 29 -3.21 9.19 -7.36
CA ILE A 29 -1.91 8.57 -7.67
C ILE A 29 -1.04 9.62 -8.38
N ILE A 30 0.25 9.65 -8.06
CA ILE A 30 1.22 10.52 -8.75
C ILE A 30 1.39 10.04 -10.19
N LYS A 31 1.09 10.89 -11.18
CA LYS A 31 1.13 10.53 -12.60
C LYS A 31 2.28 11.14 -13.38
N GLU A 32 2.81 12.26 -12.90
CA GLU A 32 3.84 13.03 -13.60
C GLU A 32 5.16 13.07 -12.84
N GLU A 33 6.27 12.94 -13.57
CA GLU A 33 7.60 13.02 -12.97
C GLU A 33 7.89 14.41 -12.40
N LYS A 34 7.31 15.46 -13.00
CA LYS A 34 7.41 16.84 -12.49
C LYS A 34 6.81 16.97 -11.09
N GLU A 35 5.64 16.37 -10.87
CA GLU A 35 5.00 16.31 -9.55
C GLU A 35 5.89 15.53 -8.56
N TYR A 36 6.37 14.36 -8.96
CA TYR A 36 7.26 13.55 -8.14
C TYR A 36 8.54 14.32 -7.74
N ASN A 37 9.19 15.01 -8.69
CA ASN A 37 10.39 15.79 -8.43
C ASN A 37 10.14 16.96 -7.47
N ARG A 38 8.94 17.57 -7.49
CA ARG A 38 8.53 18.55 -6.47
C ARG A 38 8.39 17.89 -5.10
N LEU A 39 7.75 16.72 -5.03
CA LEU A 39 7.52 15.98 -3.77
C LEU A 39 8.82 15.50 -3.12
N ARG A 40 9.83 15.10 -3.92
CA ARG A 40 11.19 14.77 -3.45
C ARG A 40 11.83 15.89 -2.63
N LYS A 41 11.57 17.15 -2.99
CA LYS A 41 12.10 18.32 -2.27
C LYS A 41 11.33 18.63 -0.98
N LEU A 42 10.07 18.19 -0.89
CA LEU A 42 9.17 18.51 0.23
C LEU A 42 9.25 17.52 1.38
N HIS A 43 9.49 16.24 1.10
CA HIS A 43 9.47 15.22 2.14
C HIS A 43 10.44 14.08 1.84
N TRP A 44 11.26 13.72 2.84
CA TRP A 44 12.35 12.75 2.74
C TRP A 44 11.91 11.38 2.20
N PHE A 45 10.68 10.94 2.49
CA PHE A 45 10.16 9.65 2.01
C PHE A 45 10.28 9.50 0.49
N TYR A 46 9.98 10.56 -0.27
CA TYR A 46 10.04 10.50 -1.72
C TYR A 46 11.47 10.34 -2.25
N SER A 47 12.50 10.70 -1.46
CA SER A 47 13.90 10.41 -1.81
C SER A 47 14.22 8.91 -1.79
N TYR A 48 13.39 8.09 -1.14
CA TYR A 48 13.55 6.64 -1.10
C TYR A 48 12.89 5.95 -2.29
N LEU A 49 12.29 6.70 -3.21
CA LEU A 49 11.59 6.14 -4.36
C LEU A 49 12.45 6.31 -5.62
N LYS A 50 12.29 5.37 -6.54
CA LYS A 50 12.77 5.46 -7.93
C LYS A 50 11.62 5.09 -8.85
N ILE A 51 11.45 5.82 -9.94
CA ILE A 51 10.44 5.45 -10.94
C ILE A 51 10.95 4.20 -11.66
N VAL A 52 10.11 3.18 -11.79
CA VAL A 52 10.43 1.94 -12.52
C VAL A 52 9.55 1.73 -13.75
N ALA A 53 8.35 2.29 -13.76
CA ALA A 53 7.46 2.28 -14.91
C ALA A 53 6.47 3.45 -14.86
N LYS A 54 5.80 3.69 -15.98
CA LYS A 54 4.66 4.59 -16.10
C LYS A 54 3.52 3.82 -16.77
N THR A 55 2.38 3.74 -16.10
CA THR A 55 1.16 3.08 -16.57
C THR A 55 0.06 4.11 -16.81
N GLU A 56 -1.10 3.67 -17.29
CA GLU A 56 -2.28 4.51 -17.45
C GLU A 56 -2.77 5.09 -16.10
N ASP A 57 -2.61 4.31 -15.02
CA ASP A 57 -2.99 4.72 -13.67
C ASP A 57 -2.01 5.73 -13.04
N GLY A 58 -0.73 5.66 -13.37
CA GLY A 58 0.28 6.61 -12.91
C GLY A 58 1.71 6.08 -12.89
N LEU A 59 2.57 6.71 -12.09
CA LEU A 59 3.95 6.27 -11.91
C LEU A 59 4.04 5.09 -10.94
N VAL A 60 4.81 4.08 -11.34
CA VAL A 60 5.16 2.93 -10.51
C VAL A 60 6.55 3.15 -9.91
N PHE A 61 6.66 2.94 -8.60
CA PHE A 61 7.89 3.19 -7.86
C PHE A 61 8.54 1.93 -7.26
N ALA A 62 9.86 1.86 -7.42
CA ALA A 62 10.88 1.20 -6.63
C ALA A 62 11.16 1.85 -5.28
N CYS A 63 11.20 1.15 -4.13
CA CYS A 63 11.85 1.69 -2.94
C CYS A 63 13.35 1.35 -2.94
N THR A 64 14.21 2.36 -2.83
CA THR A 64 15.67 2.24 -2.78
C THR A 64 16.19 1.69 -1.45
N LYS A 65 15.34 1.59 -0.42
CA LYS A 65 15.66 0.96 0.86
C LYS A 65 15.38 -0.55 0.90
N LEU A 66 15.00 -1.15 -0.23
CA LEU A 66 14.95 -2.60 -0.35
C LEU A 66 16.36 -3.13 -0.64
N ASP A 67 16.86 -3.94 0.28
CA ASP A 67 18.13 -4.65 0.09
C ASP A 67 17.96 -5.70 -1.02
N PRO A 68 18.79 -5.68 -2.08
CA PRO A 68 18.61 -6.56 -3.23
C PRO A 68 18.93 -8.03 -2.92
N GLU A 69 19.76 -8.31 -1.92
CA GLU A 69 20.21 -9.67 -1.58
C GLU A 69 19.27 -10.31 -0.55
N THR A 70 19.10 -9.65 0.59
CA THR A 70 18.29 -10.13 1.71
C THR A 70 16.79 -9.91 1.51
N LYS A 71 16.40 -9.04 0.57
CA LYS A 71 15.01 -8.57 0.34
C LYS A 71 14.39 -7.86 1.56
N LYS A 72 15.20 -7.47 2.55
CA LYS A 72 14.74 -6.76 3.74
C LYS A 72 14.81 -5.26 3.55
N CYS A 73 13.97 -4.54 4.29
CA CYS A 73 14.01 -3.08 4.30
C CYS A 73 15.14 -2.57 5.20
N THR A 74 16.12 -1.88 4.64
CA THR A 74 17.25 -1.32 5.39
C THR A 74 16.84 -0.18 6.33
N ALA A 75 15.72 0.48 6.04
CA ALA A 75 15.16 1.55 6.86
C ALA A 75 14.00 1.08 7.76
N TYR A 76 13.89 -0.22 8.09
CA TYR A 76 12.71 -0.80 8.74
C TYR A 76 12.27 -0.08 10.04
N LYS A 77 13.23 0.32 10.88
CA LYS A 77 12.97 1.03 12.14
C LYS A 77 12.47 2.46 11.91
N ASN A 78 13.02 3.13 10.89
CA ASN A 78 12.72 4.52 10.53
C ASN A 78 11.77 4.63 9.34
N ARG A 79 10.86 3.66 9.18
CA ARG A 79 9.90 3.64 8.08
C ARG A 79 8.99 4.86 8.09
N ALA A 80 8.73 5.41 6.90
CA ALA A 80 7.74 6.46 6.73
C ALA A 80 6.34 5.98 7.15
N LEU A 81 5.46 6.92 7.48
CA LEU A 81 4.11 6.60 7.95
C LEU A 81 3.34 5.70 6.98
N LEU A 82 3.43 5.96 5.67
CA LEU A 82 2.83 5.11 4.64
C LEU A 82 3.26 3.64 4.77
N CYS A 83 4.55 3.38 4.97
CA CYS A 83 5.09 2.03 5.14
C CYS A 83 4.65 1.35 6.44
N LYS A 84 4.38 2.12 7.51
CA LYS A 84 3.85 1.60 8.78
C LYS A 84 2.35 1.26 8.68
N LEU A 85 1.62 2.04 7.88
CA LEU A 85 0.19 1.85 7.62
C LEU A 85 -0.10 0.81 6.55
N TYR A 86 0.88 0.44 5.72
CA TYR A 86 0.74 -0.62 4.72
C TYR A 86 0.34 -1.98 5.36
N PRO A 87 -0.53 -2.77 4.71
CA PRO A 87 -1.35 -2.41 3.54
C PRO A 87 -2.58 -1.58 3.97
N GLN A 88 -3.10 -0.77 3.04
CA GLN A 88 -4.35 -0.03 3.21
C GLN A 88 -5.48 -0.65 2.39
N GLU A 89 -6.73 -0.49 2.84
CA GLU A 89 -7.92 -1.13 2.25
C GLU A 89 -8.15 -0.71 0.78
N GLU A 90 -7.67 0.46 0.40
CA GLU A 90 -7.71 1.00 -0.96
C GLU A 90 -7.00 0.11 -1.98
N ILE A 91 -6.10 -0.79 -1.54
CA ILE A 91 -5.46 -1.76 -2.44
C ILE A 91 -6.51 -2.61 -3.19
N PHE A 92 -7.63 -2.94 -2.53
CA PHE A 92 -8.71 -3.71 -3.12
C PHE A 92 -9.48 -2.93 -4.18
N MET A 93 -9.57 -1.61 -4.03
CA MET A 93 -10.22 -0.76 -5.05
C MET A 93 -9.41 -0.69 -6.35
N MET A 94 -8.11 -0.98 -6.28
CA MET A 94 -7.22 -1.04 -7.45
C MET A 94 -7.05 -2.47 -7.98
N GLY A 95 -7.86 -3.43 -7.52
CA GLY A 95 -7.71 -4.85 -7.89
C GLY A 95 -6.43 -5.50 -7.37
N GLY A 96 -5.72 -4.85 -6.44
CA GLY A 96 -4.47 -5.34 -5.89
C GLY A 96 -4.68 -6.45 -4.88
N VAL A 97 -3.73 -7.39 -4.84
CA VAL A 97 -3.69 -8.49 -3.88
C VAL A 97 -2.53 -8.32 -2.92
N ILE A 98 -2.73 -8.72 -1.66
CA ILE A 98 -1.63 -8.85 -0.72
C ILE A 98 -0.91 -10.16 -1.03
N SER A 99 0.41 -10.10 -1.22
CA SER A 99 1.23 -11.30 -1.43
C SER A 99 1.06 -12.30 -0.29
N GLU A 100 0.99 -13.59 -0.61
CA GLU A 100 0.85 -14.69 0.34
C GLU A 100 1.94 -14.70 1.44
N ASN A 101 3.14 -14.23 1.10
CA ASN A 101 4.27 -14.16 2.04
C ASN A 101 4.22 -12.92 2.96
N CYS A 102 3.20 -12.06 2.81
CA CYS A 102 2.98 -10.92 3.69
C CYS A 102 2.29 -11.37 4.99
N GLY A 103 2.79 -10.93 6.14
CA GLY A 103 2.17 -11.24 7.43
C GLY A 103 0.95 -10.38 7.77
N TYR A 104 0.52 -9.49 6.88
CA TYR A 104 -0.72 -8.73 7.02
C TYR A 104 -1.85 -9.37 6.24
N LYS A 105 -3.06 -9.30 6.81
CA LYS A 105 -4.31 -9.68 6.16
C LYS A 105 -5.42 -8.69 6.48
N PHE A 106 -6.43 -8.65 5.62
CA PHE A 106 -7.66 -7.92 5.88
C PHE A 106 -8.75 -8.90 6.29
N VAL A 107 -9.41 -8.61 7.41
CA VAL A 107 -10.56 -9.39 7.89
C VAL A 107 -11.80 -8.50 7.80
N PRO A 108 -12.91 -8.99 7.22
CA PRO A 108 -14.17 -8.25 7.21
C PRO A 108 -14.57 -7.81 8.62
N ILE A 109 -15.10 -6.58 8.73
CA ILE A 109 -15.66 -6.09 10.00
C ILE A 109 -16.99 -6.77 10.29
N GLU A 110 -17.81 -6.92 9.27
CA GLU A 110 -19.07 -7.65 9.32
C GLU A 110 -18.87 -8.99 8.61
N SER A 111 -19.36 -10.08 9.21
CA SER A 111 -19.29 -11.40 8.57
C SER A 111 -20.29 -11.49 7.41
N PHE A 112 -20.08 -12.46 6.52
CA PHE A 112 -21.03 -12.70 5.44
C PHE A 112 -22.42 -13.06 5.98
N GLU A 113 -22.49 -13.87 7.05
CA GLU A 113 -23.73 -14.28 7.71
C GLU A 113 -24.48 -13.08 8.29
N GLU A 114 -23.75 -12.15 8.93
CA GLU A 114 -24.33 -10.91 9.47
C GLU A 114 -24.94 -10.06 8.36
N VAL A 115 -24.20 -9.87 7.26
CA VAL A 115 -24.69 -9.13 6.09
C VAL A 115 -25.91 -9.83 5.48
N LEU A 116 -25.84 -11.15 5.29
CA LEU A 116 -26.92 -11.96 4.73
C LEU A 116 -28.19 -11.88 5.59
N SER A 117 -28.07 -11.97 6.90
CA SER A 117 -29.21 -11.88 7.83
C SER A 117 -29.88 -10.50 7.78
N LYS A 118 -29.10 -9.41 7.69
CA LYS A 118 -29.61 -8.05 7.55
C LYS A 118 -30.36 -7.85 6.25
N VAL A 119 -29.86 -8.41 5.15
CA VAL A 119 -30.52 -8.33 3.84
C VAL A 119 -31.84 -9.12 3.86
N LYS A 120 -31.87 -10.31 4.46
CA LYS A 120 -33.10 -11.12 4.59
C LYS A 120 -34.19 -10.42 5.41
N ARG A 121 -33.83 -9.72 6.49
CA ARG A 121 -34.77 -8.99 7.36
C ARG A 121 -35.36 -7.72 6.75
N LYS A 122 -34.78 -7.21 5.66
CA LYS A 122 -35.25 -6.01 4.94
C LYS A 122 -36.20 -6.34 3.77
N LYS A 123 -36.32 -7.62 3.42
CA LYS A 123 -37.38 -8.13 2.53
C LYS A 123 -38.58 -8.52 3.38
#